data_AF-A0A0W0S9K2-F1
#
_entry.id   AF-A0A0W0S9K2-F1
#
_cell.length_a   1.000
_cell.length_b   1.000
_cell.length_c   1.000
_cell.angle_alpha   90.00
_cell.angle_beta   90.00
_cell.angle_gamma   90.00
#
_symmetry.space_group_name_H-M   'P 1'
#
loop_
_entity.id
_entity.type
_entity.pdbx_description
1 polymer ?
#
loop_
_entity_poly.entity_id
_entity_poly.type
_entity_poly.pdbx_seq_one_letter_code
_entity_poly.pdbx_strand_id
1 'polypeptide(L)'
;MQSKSAFFPSNHYFSIDNFDYVFRKMVLSAYAKRFNSVADARLYLAICGIDLESTVKILLTMEKSGLLTTPIAEAIFAPVGCGDIANAFCKLMTGDIMITGKKGIQSLTPLIEALEKDLPKIIRIDIPGHSYVMLACEKKTEGVLGYIYQSNVAYDMEDNAFSLAAWLMDAKSCKTNLSEHVQKLARLINPAVSNLEKESIYFELYSAKPIVDVKVPANMKEMVSYINENMSFQYTIKSINAKDMLHVSKRIQKIISQHPEEQFQSLESYISRMRIETECDKEFYPLTEPS
;
A
#
# COMPACT_ATOMS: atom_id res chain seq x y z
N MET A 1 39.98 38.04 22.39
CA MET A 1 38.95 37.10 22.88
C MET A 1 37.71 37.27 22.01
N GLN A 2 37.52 36.40 21.01
CA GLN A 2 36.29 36.32 20.22
C GLN A 2 35.60 35.00 20.59
N SER A 3 34.35 35.10 21.02
CA SER A 3 33.54 34.00 21.52
C SER A 3 33.25 32.99 20.41
N LYS A 4 33.84 31.81 20.50
CA LYS A 4 33.36 30.62 19.78
C LYS A 4 32.10 30.12 20.47
N SER A 5 30.94 30.53 20.00
CA SER A 5 29.64 30.00 20.41
C SER A 5 28.64 30.16 19.28
N ALA A 6 28.68 29.24 18.31
CA ALA A 6 27.56 28.89 17.43
C ALA A 6 27.92 27.65 16.59
N PHE A 7 28.16 26.52 17.27
CA PHE A 7 28.16 25.20 16.63
C PHE A 7 27.09 24.35 17.30
N PHE A 8 25.83 24.74 17.15
CA PHE A 8 24.73 23.80 17.25
C PHE A 8 24.40 23.37 15.82
N PRO A 9 24.69 22.13 15.40
CA PRO A 9 24.18 21.63 14.14
C PRO A 9 22.64 21.64 14.20
N SER A 10 22.02 22.04 13.10
CA SER A 10 20.57 22.12 12.91
C SER A 10 19.86 20.89 13.49
N ASN A 11 18.96 21.11 14.45
CA ASN A 11 18.01 20.09 14.89
C ASN A 11 17.18 19.65 13.66
N HIS A 12 17.55 18.55 13.02
CA HIS A 12 16.66 17.87 12.08
C HIS A 12 15.47 17.35 12.88
N TYR A 13 14.40 18.14 12.91
CA TYR A 13 13.11 17.70 13.44
C TYR A 13 12.63 16.54 12.57
N PHE A 14 12.81 15.31 13.06
CA PHE A 14 12.21 14.13 12.45
C PHE A 14 10.73 14.11 12.82
N SER A 15 9.86 14.36 11.84
CA SER A 15 8.40 14.33 12.01
C SER A 15 7.78 13.27 11.11
N ILE A 16 6.55 12.86 11.43
CA ILE A 16 5.76 12.00 10.56
C ILE A 16 5.46 12.69 9.23
N ASP A 17 5.26 14.01 9.24
CA ASP A 17 5.06 14.78 8.01
C ASP A 17 6.29 14.70 7.08
N ASN A 18 7.51 14.73 7.65
CA ASN A 18 8.74 14.54 6.89
C ASN A 18 8.84 13.12 6.33
N PHE A 19 8.41 12.11 7.09
CA PHE A 19 8.30 10.74 6.57
C PHE A 19 7.34 10.66 5.39
N ASP A 20 6.09 11.15 5.53
CA ASP A 20 5.09 11.09 4.47
C ASP A 20 5.59 11.78 3.21
N TYR A 21 6.18 12.97 3.33
CA TYR A 21 6.75 13.69 2.21
C TYR A 21 7.79 12.86 1.44
N VAL A 22 8.75 12.25 2.16
CA VAL A 22 9.81 11.44 1.55
C VAL A 22 9.23 10.15 0.95
N PHE A 23 8.36 9.45 1.70
CA PHE A 23 7.77 8.19 1.28
C PHE A 23 6.88 8.37 0.05
N ARG A 24 5.99 9.37 0.07
CA ARG A 24 5.12 9.74 -1.06
C ARG A 24 5.93 10.07 -2.30
N LYS A 25 6.93 10.93 -2.19
CA LYS A 25 7.80 11.30 -3.32
C LYS A 25 8.52 10.07 -3.89
N MET A 26 8.98 9.17 -3.03
CA MET A 26 9.64 7.93 -3.44
C MET A 26 8.67 7.02 -4.22
N VAL A 27 7.48 6.74 -3.67
CA VAL A 27 6.47 5.87 -4.31
C VAL A 27 6.05 6.44 -5.67
N LEU A 28 5.72 7.74 -5.72
CA LEU A 28 5.25 8.38 -6.94
C LEU A 28 6.35 8.49 -8.01
N SER A 29 7.60 8.75 -7.62
CA SER A 29 8.74 8.74 -8.56
C SER A 29 8.98 7.34 -9.13
N ALA A 30 8.96 6.31 -8.28
CA ALA A 30 9.15 4.93 -8.70
C ALA A 30 8.03 4.50 -9.66
N TYR A 31 6.78 4.81 -9.30
CA TYR A 31 5.62 4.55 -10.15
C TYR A 31 5.75 5.23 -11.51
N ALA A 32 6.14 6.52 -11.57
CA ALA A 32 6.27 7.24 -12.83
C ALA A 32 7.36 6.67 -13.76
N LYS A 33 8.42 6.10 -13.20
CA LYS A 33 9.59 5.61 -13.96
C LYS A 33 9.56 4.09 -14.24
N ARG A 34 8.57 3.38 -13.69
CA ARG A 34 8.50 1.90 -13.64
C ARG A 34 8.67 1.17 -14.97
N PHE A 35 8.37 1.79 -16.11
CA PHE A 35 8.58 1.17 -17.43
C PHE A 35 9.98 1.38 -18.00
N ASN A 36 10.65 2.46 -17.58
CA ASN A 36 11.92 2.91 -18.14
C ASN A 36 13.13 2.55 -17.26
N SER A 37 12.88 2.07 -16.04
CA SER A 37 13.89 1.74 -15.05
C SER A 37 13.43 0.51 -14.26
N VAL A 38 14.14 -0.60 -14.41
CA VAL A 38 13.92 -1.84 -13.66
C VAL A 38 14.12 -1.59 -12.16
N ALA A 39 15.09 -0.77 -11.80
CA ALA A 39 15.32 -0.39 -10.41
C ALA A 39 14.08 0.30 -9.79
N ASP A 40 13.45 1.22 -10.53
CA ASP A 40 12.22 1.90 -10.08
C ASP A 40 11.02 0.94 -10.08
N ALA A 41 10.92 0.03 -11.06
CA ALA A 41 9.90 -1.02 -11.06
C ALA A 41 10.01 -1.92 -9.82
N ARG A 42 11.22 -2.40 -9.54
CA ARG A 42 11.54 -3.25 -8.38
C ARG A 42 11.24 -2.53 -7.07
N LEU A 43 11.63 -1.26 -6.95
CA LEU A 43 11.31 -0.44 -5.80
C LEU A 43 9.79 -0.30 -5.58
N TYR A 44 9.04 0.04 -6.64
CA TYR A 44 7.59 0.19 -6.54
C TYR A 44 6.90 -1.12 -6.15
N LEU A 45 7.27 -2.23 -6.79
CA LEU A 45 6.71 -3.55 -6.48
C LEU A 45 7.07 -4.01 -5.07
N ALA A 46 8.31 -3.79 -4.62
CA ALA A 46 8.73 -4.12 -3.27
C ALA A 46 7.94 -3.34 -2.20
N ILE A 47 7.61 -2.07 -2.46
CA ILE A 47 6.71 -1.28 -1.60
C ILE A 47 5.31 -1.89 -1.55
N CYS A 48 4.84 -2.45 -2.67
CA CYS A 48 3.58 -3.17 -2.77
C CYS A 48 3.64 -4.62 -2.26
N GLY A 49 4.78 -5.09 -1.75
CA GLY A 49 4.96 -6.46 -1.27
C GLY A 49 5.17 -7.51 -2.37
N ILE A 50 5.51 -7.08 -3.59
CA ILE A 50 5.69 -7.94 -4.76
C ILE A 50 7.18 -8.01 -5.13
N ASP A 51 7.65 -9.24 -5.39
CA ASP A 51 8.98 -9.46 -5.95
C ASP A 51 8.93 -9.46 -7.49
N LEU A 52 9.70 -8.55 -8.11
CA LEU A 52 9.70 -8.37 -9.57
C LEU A 52 10.09 -9.65 -10.32
N GLU A 53 11.16 -10.31 -9.88
CA GLU A 53 11.72 -11.45 -10.61
C GLU A 53 10.76 -12.64 -10.61
N SER A 54 10.25 -12.99 -9.43
CA SER A 54 9.28 -14.07 -9.28
C SER A 54 8.01 -13.81 -10.08
N THR A 55 7.49 -12.57 -10.04
CA THR A 55 6.29 -12.19 -10.80
C THR A 55 6.52 -12.28 -12.31
N VAL A 56 7.67 -11.82 -12.82
CA VAL A 56 8.01 -11.94 -14.25
C VAL A 56 8.07 -13.41 -14.66
N LYS A 57 8.70 -14.30 -13.87
CA LYS A 57 8.76 -15.74 -14.17
C LYS A 57 7.37 -16.38 -14.22
N ILE A 58 6.49 -16.03 -13.29
CA ILE A 58 5.11 -16.51 -13.26
C ILE A 58 4.36 -16.04 -14.52
N LEU A 59 4.44 -14.75 -14.85
CA LEU A 59 3.74 -14.18 -16.00
C LEU A 59 4.26 -14.71 -17.33
N LEU A 60 5.57 -14.94 -17.47
CA LEU A 60 6.16 -15.62 -18.64
C LEU A 60 5.62 -17.05 -18.79
N THR A 61 5.41 -17.75 -17.68
CA THR A 61 4.80 -19.09 -17.70
C THR A 61 3.33 -19.02 -18.13
N MET A 62 2.57 -18.06 -17.59
CA MET A 62 1.16 -17.84 -17.97
C MET A 62 1.01 -17.45 -19.44
N GLU A 63 1.90 -16.60 -19.97
CA GLU A 63 1.97 -16.21 -21.37
C GLU A 63 2.16 -17.45 -22.26
N LYS A 64 3.12 -18.32 -21.91
CA LYS A 64 3.36 -19.59 -22.64
C LYS A 64 2.17 -20.55 -22.61
N SER A 65 1.38 -20.53 -21.55
CA SER A 65 0.15 -21.32 -21.42
C SER A 65 -1.07 -20.68 -22.09
N GLY A 66 -0.94 -19.51 -22.73
CA GLY A 66 -2.06 -18.79 -23.34
C GLY A 66 -3.07 -18.23 -22.34
N LEU A 67 -2.67 -18.10 -21.07
CA LEU A 67 -3.53 -17.62 -19.97
C LEU A 67 -3.47 -16.11 -19.78
N LEU A 68 -2.57 -15.43 -20.50
CA LEU A 68 -2.34 -14.00 -20.37
C LEU A 68 -2.93 -13.26 -21.56
N THR A 69 -3.87 -12.35 -21.30
CA THR A 69 -4.54 -11.50 -22.31
C THR A 69 -3.94 -10.10 -22.43
N THR A 70 -3.06 -9.73 -21.50
CA THR A 70 -2.45 -8.40 -21.37
C THR A 70 -0.92 -8.54 -21.43
N PRO A 71 -0.17 -7.59 -22.04
CA PRO A 71 1.29 -7.65 -22.04
C PRO A 71 1.88 -7.77 -20.63
N ILE A 72 2.95 -8.56 -20.46
CA ILE A 72 3.60 -8.79 -19.17
C ILE A 72 4.01 -7.46 -18.51
N ALA A 73 4.57 -6.51 -19.27
CA ALA A 73 5.00 -5.22 -18.77
C ALA A 73 3.87 -4.42 -18.10
N GLU A 74 2.62 -4.60 -18.54
CA GLU A 74 1.45 -3.99 -17.93
C GLU A 74 0.89 -4.86 -16.79
N ALA A 75 0.81 -6.17 -17.00
CA ALA A 75 0.24 -7.13 -16.04
C ALA A 75 0.98 -7.15 -14.68
N ILE A 76 2.30 -6.93 -14.67
CA ILE A 76 3.11 -6.85 -13.43
C ILE A 76 2.59 -5.75 -12.48
N PHE A 77 2.02 -4.67 -13.01
CA PHE A 77 1.52 -3.55 -12.22
C PHE A 77 0.01 -3.54 -12.06
N ALA A 78 -0.65 -4.67 -12.32
CA ALA A 78 -2.05 -4.84 -11.97
C ALA A 78 -2.28 -4.43 -10.50
N PRO A 79 -3.40 -3.76 -10.18
CA PRO A 79 -3.69 -3.33 -8.82
C PRO A 79 -3.57 -4.48 -7.81
N VAL A 80 -2.89 -4.20 -6.71
CA VAL A 80 -2.57 -5.18 -5.66
C VAL A 80 -3.62 -5.10 -4.55
N GLY A 81 -3.94 -6.26 -3.97
CA GLY A 81 -4.81 -6.42 -2.80
C GLY A 81 -4.56 -5.38 -1.71
N CYS A 82 -5.63 -4.77 -1.19
CA CYS A 82 -5.56 -3.84 -0.07
C CYS A 82 -4.88 -4.47 1.16
N GLY A 83 -5.14 -5.75 1.40
CA GLY A 83 -4.47 -6.56 2.42
C GLY A 83 -2.96 -6.68 2.21
N ASP A 84 -2.50 -6.88 0.98
CA ASP A 84 -1.07 -7.01 0.65
C ASP A 84 -0.35 -5.67 0.80
N ILE A 85 -0.97 -4.57 0.37
CA ILE A 85 -0.44 -3.22 0.60
C ILE A 85 -0.35 -2.92 2.09
N ALA A 86 -1.38 -3.23 2.88
CA ALA A 86 -1.36 -3.06 4.32
C ALA A 86 -0.28 -3.93 4.99
N ASN A 87 -0.16 -5.19 4.60
CA ASN A 87 0.88 -6.13 5.06
C ASN A 87 2.27 -5.56 4.77
N ALA A 88 2.54 -5.17 3.53
CA ALA A 88 3.82 -4.66 3.08
C ALA A 88 4.19 -3.38 3.84
N PHE A 89 3.26 -2.42 3.91
CA PHE A 89 3.49 -1.18 4.63
C PHE A 89 3.78 -1.41 6.12
N CYS A 90 2.96 -2.21 6.81
CA CYS A 90 3.19 -2.57 8.21
C CYS A 90 4.54 -3.28 8.40
N LYS A 91 4.88 -4.24 7.53
CA LYS A 91 6.15 -4.99 7.59
C LYS A 91 7.34 -4.08 7.41
N LEU A 92 7.28 -3.16 6.45
CA LEU A 92 8.33 -2.18 6.19
C LEU A 92 8.55 -1.27 7.40
N MET A 93 7.46 -0.74 7.97
CA MET A 93 7.52 0.26 9.04
C MET A 93 7.82 -0.33 10.41
N THR A 94 7.39 -1.56 10.67
CA THR A 94 7.39 -2.12 12.04
C THR A 94 8.10 -3.45 12.19
N GLY A 95 8.56 -4.07 11.09
CA GLY A 95 9.10 -5.43 11.08
C GLY A 95 8.04 -6.53 11.23
N ASP A 96 6.76 -6.16 11.38
CA ASP A 96 5.61 -7.04 11.56
C ASP A 96 4.50 -6.65 10.57
N ILE A 97 3.84 -7.65 9.99
CA ILE A 97 2.68 -7.47 9.11
C ILE A 97 1.43 -6.97 9.88
N MET A 98 1.46 -7.01 11.22
CA MET A 98 0.40 -6.55 12.11
C MET A 98 -0.96 -7.24 11.86
N ILE A 99 -0.94 -8.48 11.35
CA ILE A 99 -2.16 -9.25 11.06
C ILE A 99 -3.02 -9.34 12.32
N THR A 100 -4.29 -9.04 12.14
CA THR A 100 -5.34 -9.21 13.12
C THR A 100 -5.79 -10.68 13.13
N GLY A 101 -5.90 -11.29 14.32
CA GLY A 101 -6.26 -12.71 14.46
C GLY A 101 -7.66 -13.04 13.94
N LYS A 102 -7.91 -14.28 13.50
CA LYS A 102 -9.17 -14.67 12.83
C LYS A 102 -10.42 -14.48 13.72
N LYS A 103 -11.44 -13.84 13.11
CA LYS A 103 -12.88 -13.75 13.47
C LYS A 103 -13.19 -13.07 14.82
N GLY A 104 -13.76 -11.87 14.72
CA GLY A 104 -14.39 -11.15 15.83
C GLY A 104 -14.62 -9.69 15.48
N ILE A 105 -15.60 -9.07 16.13
CA ILE A 105 -15.80 -7.63 16.10
C ILE A 105 -15.10 -7.07 17.35
N GLN A 106 -13.99 -6.37 17.16
CA GLN A 106 -13.37 -5.60 18.24
C GLN A 106 -14.23 -4.36 18.53
N SER A 107 -14.21 -3.88 19.77
CA SER A 107 -14.89 -2.60 20.07
C SER A 107 -14.12 -1.44 19.42
N LEU A 108 -14.86 -0.46 18.89
CA LEU A 108 -14.28 0.81 18.44
C LEU A 108 -13.83 1.70 19.60
N THR A 109 -14.44 1.57 20.78
CA THR A 109 -14.15 2.46 21.92
C THR A 109 -12.66 2.46 22.30
N PRO A 110 -11.99 1.30 22.46
CA PRO A 110 -10.55 1.30 22.76
C PRO A 110 -9.69 1.85 21.61
N LEU A 111 -10.13 1.72 20.35
CA LEU A 111 -9.43 2.35 19.22
C LEU A 111 -9.51 3.88 19.31
N ILE A 112 -10.70 4.42 19.58
CA ILE A 112 -10.93 5.86 19.73
C ILE A 112 -10.08 6.41 20.90
N GLU A 113 -10.10 5.74 22.04
CA GLU A 113 -9.28 6.12 23.20
C GLU A 113 -7.79 6.02 22.92
N ALA A 114 -7.35 4.96 22.22
CA ALA A 114 -5.96 4.77 21.86
C ALA A 114 -5.48 5.82 20.85
N LEU A 115 -6.34 6.27 19.93
CA LEU A 115 -5.99 7.28 18.94
C LEU A 115 -5.56 8.60 19.62
N GLU A 116 -6.15 8.92 20.76
CA GLU A 116 -5.93 10.16 21.51
C GLU A 116 -4.67 10.19 22.41
N LYS A 117 -3.97 9.07 22.57
CA LYS A 117 -2.84 8.89 23.50
C LYS A 117 -1.58 8.46 22.74
N ASP A 118 -0.40 8.57 23.33
CA ASP A 118 0.84 7.90 22.89
C ASP A 118 1.16 8.02 21.38
N LEU A 119 1.07 9.24 20.83
CA LEU A 119 1.42 9.53 19.44
C LEU A 119 2.94 9.66 19.26
N PRO A 120 3.51 9.30 18.08
CA PRO A 120 2.83 8.76 16.91
C PRO A 120 2.64 7.24 16.96
N LYS A 121 1.63 6.75 16.23
CA LYS A 121 1.33 5.31 16.12
C LYS A 121 0.85 4.93 14.72
N ILE A 122 1.12 3.69 14.37
CA ILE A 122 0.60 3.04 13.18
C ILE A 122 -0.56 2.13 13.61
N ILE A 123 -1.66 2.19 12.86
CA ILE A 123 -2.88 1.44 13.14
C ILE A 123 -3.26 0.74 11.86
N ARG A 124 -3.23 -0.60 11.87
CA ARG A 124 -3.84 -1.38 10.80
C ARG A 124 -5.31 -1.55 11.12
N ILE A 125 -6.17 -1.31 10.12
CA ILE A 125 -7.60 -1.52 10.19
C ILE A 125 -7.97 -2.61 9.18
N ASP A 126 -8.74 -3.58 9.62
CA ASP A 126 -9.32 -4.62 8.78
C ASP A 126 -10.86 -4.60 8.98
N ILE A 127 -11.58 -4.41 7.87
CA ILE A 127 -13.05 -4.44 7.77
C ILE A 127 -13.43 -5.46 6.69
N PRO A 128 -14.72 -5.82 6.50
CA PRO A 128 -15.09 -6.80 5.50
C PRO A 128 -14.71 -6.26 4.11
N GLY A 129 -13.87 -7.01 3.40
CA GLY A 129 -13.47 -6.70 2.03
C GLY A 129 -12.40 -5.61 1.90
N HIS A 130 -11.90 -5.04 3.00
CA HIS A 130 -10.91 -3.97 2.93
C HIS A 130 -9.93 -3.93 4.13
N SER A 131 -8.66 -3.65 3.83
CA SER A 131 -7.59 -3.50 4.81
C SER A 131 -6.75 -2.27 4.46
N TYR A 132 -6.44 -1.45 5.45
CA TYR A 132 -5.63 -0.24 5.27
C TYR A 132 -4.88 0.14 6.53
N VAL A 133 -4.00 1.13 6.40
CA VAL A 133 -3.16 1.59 7.51
C VAL A 133 -3.36 3.08 7.74
N MET A 134 -3.59 3.45 9.00
CA MET A 134 -3.56 4.83 9.48
C MET A 134 -2.24 5.11 10.19
N LEU A 135 -1.73 6.32 9.99
CA LEU A 135 -0.52 6.84 10.64
C LEU A 135 -0.90 8.07 11.45
N ALA A 136 -1.24 7.87 12.72
CA ALA A 136 -1.66 8.93 13.63
C ALA A 136 -0.45 9.66 14.20
N CYS A 137 -0.42 10.99 14.12
CA CYS A 137 0.79 11.74 14.37
C CYS A 137 0.64 13.00 15.22
N GLU A 138 -0.54 13.63 15.26
CA GLU A 138 -0.71 14.92 15.92
C GLU A 138 -2.09 15.04 16.56
N LYS A 139 -2.16 15.44 17.84
CA LYS A 139 -3.43 15.74 18.52
C LYS A 139 -3.74 17.23 18.42
N LYS A 140 -4.94 17.55 17.97
CA LYS A 140 -5.54 18.89 17.89
C LYS A 140 -6.84 18.95 18.68
N THR A 141 -7.41 20.15 18.77
CA THR A 141 -8.73 20.40 19.35
C THR A 141 -9.84 19.71 18.56
N GLU A 142 -9.71 19.60 17.23
CA GLU A 142 -10.71 18.98 16.36
C GLU A 142 -10.59 17.45 16.28
N GLY A 143 -9.54 16.86 16.86
CA GLY A 143 -9.26 15.43 16.80
C GLY A 143 -7.79 15.11 16.54
N VAL A 144 -7.53 13.88 16.10
CA VAL A 144 -6.18 13.39 15.82
C VAL A 144 -5.93 13.42 14.32
N LEU A 145 -4.88 14.12 13.91
CA LEU A 145 -4.45 14.23 12.52
C LEU A 145 -3.42 13.17 12.16
N GLY A 146 -3.47 12.74 10.90
CA GLY A 146 -2.54 11.74 10.37
C GLY A 146 -2.77 11.43 8.90
N TYR A 147 -2.19 10.32 8.46
CA TYR A 147 -2.20 9.87 7.07
C TYR A 147 -2.86 8.51 6.95
N ILE A 148 -3.41 8.21 5.78
CA ILE A 148 -3.96 6.91 5.44
C ILE A 148 -3.18 6.37 4.24
N TYR A 149 -2.82 5.08 4.28
CA TYR A 149 -2.19 4.36 3.18
C TYR A 149 -3.08 3.18 2.82
N GLN A 150 -3.57 3.17 1.58
CA GLN A 150 -4.47 2.14 1.08
C GLN A 150 -4.35 1.96 -0.43
N SER A 151 -4.73 0.77 -0.89
CA SER A 151 -5.22 0.50 -2.24
C SER A 151 -6.64 -0.05 -2.12
N ASN A 152 -7.40 -0.12 -3.20
CA ASN A 152 -8.66 -0.85 -3.18
C ASN A 152 -8.84 -1.60 -4.49
N VAL A 153 -9.09 -2.90 -4.38
CA VAL A 153 -9.30 -3.82 -5.50
C VAL A 153 -10.46 -4.76 -5.18
N ALA A 154 -11.41 -4.28 -4.35
CA ALA A 154 -12.54 -5.08 -3.93
C ALA A 154 -13.33 -5.61 -5.13
N TYR A 155 -13.97 -6.76 -4.92
CA TYR A 155 -14.97 -7.28 -5.85
C TYR A 155 -16.04 -6.20 -6.09
N ASP A 156 -16.49 -6.06 -7.34
CA ASP A 156 -17.38 -4.98 -7.81
C ASP A 156 -16.79 -3.56 -7.81
N MET A 157 -15.47 -3.40 -7.70
CA MET A 157 -14.74 -2.14 -7.93
C MET A 157 -14.06 -2.06 -9.30
N GLU A 158 -14.45 -2.87 -10.29
CA GLU A 158 -13.74 -3.10 -11.57
C GLU A 158 -12.89 -1.91 -12.04
N ASP A 159 -13.52 -0.84 -12.53
CA ASP A 159 -12.82 0.36 -13.04
C ASP A 159 -12.49 1.39 -11.95
N ASN A 160 -12.97 1.18 -10.73
CA ASN A 160 -12.76 2.06 -9.57
C ASN A 160 -11.63 1.55 -8.67
N ALA A 161 -11.05 0.41 -8.99
CA ALA A 161 -9.90 -0.14 -8.32
C ALA A 161 -8.72 0.83 -8.46
N PHE A 162 -8.01 1.04 -7.36
CA PHE A 162 -6.89 1.96 -7.33
C PHE A 162 -5.70 1.38 -6.57
N SER A 163 -4.51 1.65 -7.09
CA SER A 163 -3.25 1.27 -6.46
C SER A 163 -2.87 2.25 -5.34
N LEU A 164 -1.85 1.90 -4.54
CA LEU A 164 -1.27 2.83 -3.57
C LEU A 164 -0.79 4.13 -4.22
N ALA A 165 -0.19 4.05 -5.42
CA ALA A 165 0.23 5.25 -6.15
C ALA A 165 -0.95 6.15 -6.49
N ALA A 166 -2.07 5.57 -6.95
CA ALA A 166 -3.29 6.31 -7.24
C ALA A 166 -3.88 6.98 -6.00
N TRP A 167 -3.93 6.27 -4.87
CA TRP A 167 -4.30 6.88 -3.59
C TRP A 167 -3.40 8.06 -3.24
N LEU A 168 -2.08 7.92 -3.35
CA LEU A 168 -1.12 8.98 -3.02
C LEU A 168 -1.13 10.18 -3.98
N MET A 169 -1.74 10.07 -5.15
CA MET A 169 -2.03 11.20 -6.05
C MET A 169 -3.33 11.91 -5.68
N ASP A 170 -4.24 11.24 -4.97
CA ASP A 170 -5.52 11.79 -4.56
C ASP A 170 -5.36 12.81 -3.40
N ALA A 171 -6.10 13.91 -3.46
CA ALA A 171 -6.08 14.95 -2.44
C ALA A 171 -6.51 14.45 -1.05
N LYS A 172 -7.36 13.41 -0.98
CA LYS A 172 -7.82 12.77 0.26
C LYS A 172 -6.71 12.03 1.00
N SER A 173 -5.60 11.70 0.32
CA SER A 173 -4.45 11.06 0.95
C SER A 173 -3.54 12.02 1.72
N CYS A 174 -3.81 13.33 1.66
CA CYS A 174 -3.14 14.33 2.48
C CYS A 174 -3.46 14.14 3.97
N LYS A 175 -2.76 14.89 4.83
CA LYS A 175 -2.98 14.86 6.29
C LYS A 175 -4.45 15.16 6.60
N THR A 176 -5.13 14.22 7.25
CA THR A 176 -6.58 14.22 7.47
C THR A 176 -6.93 13.97 8.94
N ASN A 177 -8.19 14.22 9.32
CA ASN A 177 -8.71 13.96 10.65
C ASN A 177 -9.07 12.46 10.82
N LEU A 178 -8.19 11.73 11.49
CA LEU A 178 -8.38 10.30 11.75
C LEU A 178 -9.48 10.04 12.80
N SER A 179 -9.75 10.99 13.69
CA SER A 179 -10.88 10.86 14.62
C SER A 179 -12.21 10.87 13.87
N GLU A 180 -12.37 11.78 12.92
CA GLU A 180 -13.55 11.82 12.03
C GLU A 180 -13.63 10.55 11.16
N HIS A 181 -12.48 10.09 10.64
CA HIS A 181 -12.41 8.84 9.88
C HIS A 181 -12.92 7.65 10.68
N VAL A 182 -12.48 7.49 11.93
CA VAL A 182 -12.92 6.39 12.81
C VAL A 182 -14.41 6.51 13.16
N GLN A 183 -14.95 7.73 13.31
CA GLN A 183 -16.39 7.93 13.51
C GLN A 183 -17.22 7.52 12.28
N LYS A 184 -16.76 7.87 11.07
CA LYS A 184 -17.40 7.42 9.82
C LYS A 184 -17.33 5.90 9.69
N LEU A 185 -16.18 5.31 10.00
CA LEU A 185 -16.02 3.85 10.05
C LEU A 185 -17.00 3.20 11.04
N ALA A 186 -17.18 3.79 12.24
CA ALA A 186 -18.15 3.31 13.23
C ALA A 186 -19.57 3.26 12.65
N ARG A 187 -19.96 4.29 11.89
CA ARG A 187 -21.26 4.35 11.21
C ARG A 187 -21.37 3.32 10.08
N LEU A 188 -20.31 3.15 9.30
CA LEU A 188 -20.27 2.18 8.19
C LEU A 188 -20.57 0.75 8.65
N ILE A 189 -19.96 0.33 9.76
CA ILE A 189 -20.12 -1.05 10.26
C ILE A 189 -21.33 -1.21 11.20
N ASN A 190 -22.04 -0.13 11.54
CA ASN A 190 -23.18 -0.20 12.44
C ASN A 190 -24.41 -0.75 11.70
N PRO A 191 -25.05 -1.84 12.17
CA PRO A 191 -26.22 -2.42 11.51
C PRO A 191 -27.46 -1.51 11.54
N ALA A 192 -27.54 -0.53 12.45
CA ALA A 192 -28.65 0.42 12.52
C ALA A 192 -28.56 1.56 11.49
N VAL A 193 -27.40 1.75 10.84
CA VAL A 193 -27.21 2.77 9.82
C VAL A 193 -27.77 2.30 8.48
N SER A 194 -28.50 3.17 7.79
CA SER A 194 -29.12 2.83 6.50
C SER A 194 -28.08 2.49 5.42
N ASN A 195 -28.42 1.58 4.51
CA ASN A 195 -27.51 1.21 3.41
C ASN A 195 -27.10 2.41 2.56
N LEU A 196 -28.02 3.33 2.25
CA LEU A 196 -27.72 4.54 1.50
C LEU A 196 -26.64 5.41 2.18
N GLU A 197 -26.70 5.52 3.51
CA GLU A 197 -25.69 6.24 4.28
C GLU A 197 -24.34 5.49 4.28
N LYS A 198 -24.36 4.15 4.39
CA LYS A 198 -23.16 3.31 4.27
C LYS A 198 -22.49 3.44 2.91
N GLU A 199 -23.26 3.47 1.84
CA GLU A 199 -22.75 3.67 0.47
C GLU A 199 -22.00 5.01 0.37
N SER A 200 -22.59 6.09 0.88
CA SER A 200 -21.97 7.42 0.92
C SER A 200 -20.67 7.43 1.74
N ILE A 201 -20.70 6.82 2.93
CA ILE A 201 -19.51 6.70 3.78
C ILE A 201 -18.41 5.89 3.10
N TYR A 202 -18.75 4.74 2.51
CA TYR A 202 -17.79 3.89 1.82
C TYR A 202 -17.10 4.65 0.70
N PHE A 203 -17.88 5.35 -0.13
CA PHE A 203 -17.34 6.16 -1.22
C PHE A 203 -16.42 7.27 -0.71
N GLU A 204 -16.79 7.94 0.38
CA GLU A 204 -15.99 8.99 0.99
C GLU A 204 -14.63 8.45 1.47
N LEU A 205 -14.64 7.34 2.21
CA LEU A 205 -13.45 6.78 2.84
C LEU A 205 -12.54 5.98 1.89
N TYR A 206 -13.13 5.26 0.93
CA TYR A 206 -12.46 4.16 0.23
C TYR A 206 -12.55 4.23 -1.29
N SER A 207 -12.90 5.38 -1.87
CA SER A 207 -12.71 5.67 -3.29
C SER A 207 -11.53 6.63 -3.50
N ALA A 208 -10.85 6.55 -4.63
CA ALA A 208 -9.89 7.54 -5.09
C ALA A 208 -10.36 8.14 -6.42
N LYS A 209 -9.85 9.31 -6.79
CA LYS A 209 -10.03 9.88 -8.11
C LYS A 209 -9.43 8.90 -9.13
N PRO A 210 -10.23 8.40 -10.08
CA PRO A 210 -9.75 7.48 -11.10
C PRO A 210 -8.61 8.11 -11.91
N ILE A 211 -7.55 7.33 -12.14
CA ILE A 211 -6.47 7.71 -13.08
C ILE A 211 -6.90 7.46 -14.53
N VAL A 212 -7.76 6.47 -14.73
CA VAL A 212 -8.37 6.11 -16.01
C VAL A 212 -9.88 6.35 -15.94
N ASP A 213 -10.49 6.60 -17.09
CA ASP A 213 -11.95 6.82 -17.15
C ASP A 213 -12.71 5.56 -16.69
N VAL A 214 -13.66 5.77 -15.78
CA VAL A 214 -14.53 4.71 -15.25
C VAL A 214 -15.63 4.42 -16.26
N LYS A 215 -15.65 3.20 -16.81
CA LYS A 215 -16.73 2.74 -17.71
C LYS A 215 -17.83 2.03 -16.91
N VAL A 216 -17.44 1.27 -15.89
CA VAL A 216 -18.32 0.56 -14.97
C VAL A 216 -18.14 1.12 -13.56
N PRO A 217 -19.12 1.86 -13.02
CA PRO A 217 -19.05 2.37 -11.67
C PRO A 217 -19.15 1.22 -10.66
N ALA A 218 -18.51 1.41 -9.51
CA ALA A 218 -18.46 0.41 -8.47
C ALA A 218 -19.86 0.12 -7.91
N ASN A 219 -20.17 -1.16 -7.69
CA ASN A 219 -21.46 -1.57 -7.15
C ASN A 219 -21.51 -1.39 -5.62
N MET A 220 -21.80 -0.17 -5.19
CA MET A 220 -21.86 0.19 -3.77
C MET A 220 -22.89 -0.66 -3.00
N LYS A 221 -23.97 -1.11 -3.65
CA LYS A 221 -24.99 -1.95 -3.00
C LYS A 221 -24.44 -3.32 -2.63
N GLU A 222 -23.68 -3.95 -3.53
CA GLU A 222 -23.06 -5.25 -3.27
C GLU A 222 -21.98 -5.15 -2.21
N MET A 223 -21.16 -4.09 -2.23
CA MET A 223 -20.17 -3.83 -1.17
C MET A 223 -20.82 -3.66 0.20
N VAL A 224 -21.88 -2.87 0.28
CA VAL A 224 -22.61 -2.67 1.54
C VAL A 224 -23.31 -3.96 1.97
N SER A 225 -23.88 -4.75 1.04
CA SER A 225 -24.42 -6.07 1.35
C SER A 225 -23.34 -6.98 1.95
N TYR A 226 -22.16 -7.02 1.33
CA TYR A 226 -21.03 -7.80 1.82
C TYR A 226 -20.60 -7.39 3.22
N ILE A 227 -20.50 -6.08 3.50
CA ILE A 227 -20.18 -5.54 4.83
C ILE A 227 -21.23 -5.96 5.86
N ASN A 228 -22.50 -5.90 5.51
CA ASN A 228 -23.61 -6.28 6.39
C ASN A 228 -23.62 -7.79 6.69
N GLU A 229 -23.33 -8.63 5.69
CA GLU A 229 -23.33 -10.08 5.80
C GLU A 229 -22.09 -10.62 6.53
N ASN A 230 -20.95 -9.93 6.40
CA ASN A 230 -19.65 -10.38 6.89
C ASN A 230 -19.08 -9.48 7.99
N MET A 231 -19.95 -8.88 8.81
CA MET A 231 -19.57 -7.93 9.86
C MET A 231 -18.37 -8.43 10.66
N SER A 232 -17.24 -7.77 10.44
CA SER A 232 -15.97 -8.01 11.10
C SER A 232 -15.26 -6.67 11.20
N PHE A 233 -14.63 -6.42 12.34
CA PHE A 233 -13.85 -5.22 12.51
C PHE A 233 -12.70 -5.54 13.46
N GLN A 234 -11.50 -5.34 12.96
CA GLN A 234 -10.29 -5.65 13.70
C GLN A 234 -9.27 -4.55 13.48
N TYR A 235 -8.43 -4.35 14.48
CA TYR A 235 -7.31 -3.43 14.37
C TYR A 235 -6.13 -3.90 15.20
N THR A 236 -4.95 -3.46 14.77
CA THR A 236 -3.70 -3.64 15.50
C THR A 236 -3.01 -2.28 15.60
N ILE A 237 -2.57 -1.92 16.80
CA ILE A 237 -1.91 -0.64 17.08
C ILE A 237 -0.46 -0.90 17.47
N LYS A 238 0.47 -0.10 16.93
CA LYS A 238 1.88 -0.14 17.35
C LYS A 238 2.44 1.27 17.45
N SER A 239 3.13 1.56 18.55
CA SER A 239 3.90 2.80 18.68
C SER A 239 5.06 2.79 17.69
N ILE A 240 5.36 3.97 17.16
CA ILE A 240 6.42 4.15 16.16
C ILE A 240 7.23 5.40 16.49
N ASN A 241 8.38 5.53 15.83
CA ASN A 241 9.22 6.71 15.92
C ASN A 241 9.46 7.28 14.51
N ALA A 242 9.25 8.58 14.33
CA ALA A 242 9.43 9.26 13.05
C ALA A 242 10.87 9.11 12.50
N LYS A 243 11.88 9.10 13.37
CA LYS A 243 13.29 8.89 12.99
C LYS A 243 13.49 7.49 12.39
N ASP A 244 12.90 6.48 13.00
CA ASP A 244 13.02 5.10 12.52
C ASP A 244 12.29 4.91 11.19
N MET A 245 11.10 5.49 11.03
CA MET A 245 10.37 5.47 9.77
C MET A 245 11.16 6.16 8.64
N LEU A 246 11.83 7.28 8.92
CA LEU A 246 12.70 7.94 7.94
C LEU A 246 13.92 7.08 7.58
N HIS A 247 14.51 6.36 8.53
CA HIS A 247 15.55 5.38 8.24
C HIS A 247 15.04 4.23 7.39
N VAL A 248 13.81 3.77 7.63
CA VAL A 248 13.15 2.76 6.80
C VAL A 248 13.00 3.26 5.37
N SER A 249 12.51 4.49 5.14
CA SER A 249 12.41 5.06 3.78
C SER A 249 13.77 5.12 3.08
N LYS A 250 14.83 5.53 3.78
CA LYS A 250 16.19 5.53 3.23
C LYS A 250 16.69 4.12 2.90
N ARG A 251 16.36 3.13 3.72
CA ARG A 251 16.72 1.72 3.48
C ARG A 251 15.99 1.15 2.27
N ILE A 252 14.69 1.42 2.15
CA ILE A 252 13.88 1.01 0.99
C ILE A 252 14.44 1.65 -0.28
N GLN A 253 14.80 2.94 -0.23
CA GLN A 253 15.41 3.61 -1.36
C GLN A 253 16.74 2.98 -1.79
N LYS A 254 17.46 2.26 -0.92
CA LYS A 254 18.69 1.57 -1.35
C LYS A 254 18.44 0.42 -2.33
N ILE A 255 17.19 -0.06 -2.49
CA ILE A 255 16.84 -1.07 -3.49
C ILE A 255 17.28 -0.62 -4.89
N ILE A 256 17.10 0.66 -5.24
CA ILE A 256 17.50 1.17 -6.56
C ILE A 256 19.03 1.20 -6.77
N SER A 257 19.81 1.08 -5.70
CA SER A 257 21.28 1.10 -5.76
C SER A 257 21.89 -0.29 -5.65
N GLN A 258 21.10 -1.34 -5.44
CA GLN A 258 21.60 -2.72 -5.36
C GLN A 258 22.07 -3.24 -6.72
N HIS A 259 21.45 -2.78 -7.80
CA HIS A 259 21.74 -3.15 -9.18
C HIS A 259 21.84 -1.88 -10.04
N PRO A 260 23.01 -1.20 -10.05
CA PRO A 260 23.18 0.06 -10.79
C PRO A 260 22.83 -0.05 -12.28
N GLU A 261 23.05 -1.22 -12.87
CA GLU A 261 22.68 -1.56 -14.25
C GLU A 261 21.16 -1.50 -14.50
N GLU A 262 20.35 -1.87 -13.51
CA GLU A 262 18.89 -1.86 -13.59
C GLU A 262 18.31 -0.44 -13.64
N GLN A 263 19.10 0.58 -13.28
CA GLN A 263 18.67 1.97 -13.31
C GLN A 263 18.50 2.51 -14.74
N PHE A 264 19.25 1.96 -15.69
CA PHE A 264 19.22 2.36 -17.11
C PHE A 264 18.58 1.30 -18.02
N GLN A 265 18.17 0.17 -17.44
CA GLN A 265 17.49 -0.90 -18.15
C GLN A 265 15.98 -0.63 -18.19
N SER A 266 15.37 -0.72 -19.36
CA SER A 266 13.90 -0.69 -19.48
C SER A 266 13.28 -2.01 -19.01
N LEU A 267 12.03 -1.96 -18.55
CA LEU A 267 11.32 -3.15 -18.10
C LEU A 267 11.15 -4.19 -19.22
N GLU A 268 10.87 -3.74 -20.44
CA GLU A 268 10.78 -4.60 -21.63
C GLU A 268 12.08 -5.35 -21.93
N SER A 269 13.22 -4.66 -21.82
CA SER A 269 14.54 -5.28 -22.00
C SER A 269 14.80 -6.34 -20.93
N TYR A 270 14.42 -6.06 -19.69
CA TYR A 270 14.53 -7.01 -18.58
C TYR A 270 13.65 -8.25 -18.77
N ILE A 271 12.39 -8.08 -19.15
CA ILE A 271 11.47 -9.19 -19.43
C ILE A 271 12.01 -10.04 -20.60
N SER A 272 12.51 -9.40 -21.66
CA SER A 272 13.11 -10.09 -22.80
C SER A 272 14.31 -10.94 -22.39
N ARG A 273 15.21 -10.39 -21.56
CA ARG A 273 16.35 -11.15 -21.01
C ARG A 273 15.87 -12.35 -20.20
N MET A 274 14.92 -12.15 -19.29
CA MET A 274 14.38 -13.22 -18.45
C MET A 274 13.69 -14.32 -19.23
N ARG A 275 13.04 -13.98 -20.36
CA ARG A 275 12.44 -14.95 -21.26
C ARG A 275 13.48 -15.92 -21.82
N ILE A 276 14.63 -15.41 -22.25
CA ILE A 276 15.75 -16.20 -22.77
C ILE A 276 16.33 -17.09 -21.67
N GLU A 277 16.59 -16.53 -20.48
CA GLU A 277 17.11 -17.29 -19.33
C GLU A 277 16.20 -18.48 -18.97
N THR A 278 14.88 -18.25 -18.94
CA THR A 278 13.87 -19.29 -18.61
C THR A 278 13.76 -20.38 -19.70
N GLU A 279 14.21 -20.11 -20.93
CA GLU A 279 14.23 -21.07 -22.03
C GLU A 279 15.48 -21.94 -22.01
N CYS A 280 16.64 -21.36 -21.72
CA CYS A 280 17.90 -22.08 -21.59
C CYS A 280 17.90 -23.07 -20.40
N ASP A 281 17.24 -22.74 -19.29
CA ASP A 281 17.14 -23.64 -18.12
C ASP A 281 16.37 -24.95 -18.40
N LYS A 282 15.61 -25.02 -19.51
CA LYS A 282 14.86 -26.23 -19.90
C LYS A 282 15.68 -27.23 -20.73
N GLU A 283 16.83 -26.83 -21.28
CA GLU A 283 17.67 -27.70 -22.13
C GLU A 283 18.63 -28.60 -21.32
N PHE A 284 18.68 -28.48 -19.99
CA PHE A 284 19.62 -29.18 -19.11
C PHE A 284 19.06 -30.36 -18.31
N TYR A 285 17.87 -30.89 -18.64
CA TYR A 285 17.44 -32.19 -18.12
C TYR A 285 17.92 -33.31 -19.04
N PRO A 286 18.91 -34.13 -18.64
CA PRO A 286 19.26 -35.32 -19.42
C PRO A 286 18.03 -36.23 -19.42
N LEU A 287 17.62 -36.67 -20.59
CA LEU A 287 16.76 -37.84 -20.76
C LEU A 287 17.46 -39.02 -20.07
N THR A 288 17.06 -39.32 -18.84
CA THR A 288 17.33 -40.64 -18.29
C THR A 288 16.46 -41.61 -19.07
N GLU A 289 17.08 -42.33 -20.01
CA GLU A 289 16.47 -43.45 -20.69
C GLU A 289 15.97 -44.46 -19.66
N PRO A 290 14.72 -44.95 -19.79
CA PRO A 290 14.23 -46.03 -18.95
C PRO A 290 14.92 -47.34 -19.37
N SER A 291 15.68 -47.91 -18.43
CA SER A 291 16.21 -49.29 -18.46
C SER A 291 15.12 -50.33 -18.26
#